data_AF-A0A952WUB2-F1
#
_entry.id   AF-A0A952WUB2-F1
#
_cell.length_a   1.000
_cell.length_b   1.000
_cell.length_c   1.000
_cell.angle_alpha   90.00
_cell.angle_beta   90.00
_cell.angle_gamma   90.00
#
_symmetry.space_group_name_H-M   'P 1'
#
loop_
_entity.id
_entity.type
_entity.pdbx_description
1 polymer ?
#
loop_
_entity_poly.entity_id
_entity_poly.type
_entity_poly.pdbx_seq_one_letter_code
_entity_poly.pdbx_strand_id
1 'polypeptide(L)'
;MDEHPSNSEATPTDGAIEHAANLGHELGGDLPCAVCGYNLRGLSIRAFCPECGTGIRVTILAVVDPLASELQPIRFPRLLAMLINACSGGALFAALLAWLPIAYDFANLLGFRLQRPDVGIGVAAAMGVSMLGALGLVRPHARIHWGVCVLAATGVALYVPATWALIAYEMHTEAAGGPGYFDGWLPYGARASLAVAAWVAIAAIVLCLRPACRVLVARSLAMRTGRVDRQTMYAMAVAAAVAALGHGLGGLAASMTASGGSAMAVDTLRIAGLVLAATGAFLFTAGLLGSVIDTVRIAGAIMAPSPDLPEVLRRGDPRPRGVRAVVGGALMPRSRDIRPDETDA
;
A
#
# COMPACT_ATOMS: atom_id res chain seq x y z
N MET A 1 -24.27 63.04 47.00
CA MET A 1 -23.95 63.56 45.66
C MET A 1 -22.97 62.57 45.08
N ASP A 2 -23.48 61.53 44.44
CA ASP A 2 -22.68 60.55 43.69
C ASP A 2 -23.53 60.14 42.49
N GLU A 3 -23.17 60.69 41.33
CA GLU A 3 -23.83 60.47 40.06
C GLU A 3 -23.35 59.15 39.45
N HIS A 4 -24.24 58.16 39.36
CA HIS A 4 -24.00 56.94 38.60
C HIS A 4 -24.21 57.21 37.09
N PRO A 5 -23.21 56.95 36.22
CA PRO A 5 -23.40 57.07 34.77
C PRO A 5 -24.31 55.94 34.26
N SER A 6 -25.47 56.32 33.73
CA SER A 6 -26.40 55.44 33.03
C SER A 6 -25.81 54.99 31.70
N ASN A 7 -25.23 53.79 31.65
CA ASN A 7 -24.86 53.14 30.41
C ASN A 7 -26.12 52.71 29.66
N SER A 8 -26.50 53.50 28.66
CA SER A 8 -27.45 53.15 27.61
C SER A 8 -26.87 52.01 26.78
N GLU A 9 -27.16 50.77 27.14
CA GLU A 9 -26.92 49.59 26.31
C GLU A 9 -27.71 49.75 25.00
N ALA A 10 -27.01 50.09 23.92
CA ALA A 10 -27.58 50.07 22.59
C ALA A 10 -27.88 48.61 22.23
N THR A 11 -29.17 48.24 22.25
CA THR A 11 -29.67 46.95 21.79
C THR A 11 -29.20 46.74 20.36
N PRO A 12 -28.32 45.76 20.08
CA PRO A 12 -27.89 45.48 18.71
C PRO A 12 -29.13 45.12 17.90
N THR A 13 -29.40 45.90 16.85
CA THR A 13 -30.51 45.70 15.91
C THR A 13 -30.50 44.28 15.34
N ASP A 14 -31.61 43.54 15.51
CA ASP A 14 -31.81 42.13 15.10
C ASP A 14 -31.32 41.79 13.68
N GLY A 15 -31.36 42.75 12.74
CA GLY A 15 -30.91 42.53 11.36
C GLY A 15 -29.41 42.28 11.18
N ALA A 16 -28.56 42.72 12.12
CA ALA A 16 -27.10 42.50 12.03
C ALA A 16 -26.71 41.06 12.43
N ILE A 17 -27.47 40.44 13.33
CA ILE A 17 -27.26 39.04 13.76
C ILE A 17 -27.73 38.09 12.66
N GLU A 18 -28.78 38.44 11.93
CA GLU A 18 -29.30 37.63 10.82
C GLU A 18 -28.35 37.58 9.60
N HIS A 19 -27.66 38.68 9.29
CA HIS A 19 -26.61 38.69 8.26
C HIS A 19 -25.31 38.01 8.71
N ALA A 20 -24.93 38.10 9.99
CA ALA A 20 -23.81 37.35 10.54
C ALA A 20 -24.10 35.83 10.60
N ALA A 21 -25.36 35.43 10.81
CA ALA A 21 -25.81 34.03 10.77
C ALA A 21 -25.91 33.49 9.33
N ASN A 22 -26.20 34.34 8.34
CA ASN A 22 -26.27 34.01 6.91
C ASN A 22 -24.93 34.08 6.15
N LEU A 23 -23.83 34.47 6.80
CA LEU A 23 -22.47 34.21 6.30
C LEU A 23 -22.07 32.73 6.43
N GLY A 24 -23.04 31.82 6.48
CA GLY A 24 -22.81 30.39 6.29
C GLY A 24 -22.18 30.22 4.92
N HIS A 25 -20.89 29.89 4.89
CA HIS A 25 -20.17 29.64 3.65
C HIS A 25 -20.98 28.66 2.79
N GLU A 26 -21.44 29.15 1.64
CA GLU A 26 -22.03 28.32 0.61
C GLU A 26 -20.92 27.45 0.00
N LEU A 27 -21.27 26.22 -0.35
CA LEU A 27 -20.36 25.33 -1.07
C LEU A 27 -20.16 25.83 -2.50
N GLY A 28 -19.00 26.44 -2.78
CA GLY A 28 -18.68 26.98 -4.10
C GLY A 28 -18.29 25.90 -5.12
N GLY A 29 -17.71 24.79 -4.67
CA GLY A 29 -17.28 23.65 -5.48
C GLY A 29 -18.33 22.54 -5.60
N ASP A 30 -18.09 21.62 -6.53
CA ASP A 30 -18.91 20.40 -6.63
C ASP A 30 -18.60 19.47 -5.45
N LEU A 31 -19.63 19.05 -4.72
CA LEU A 31 -19.50 18.15 -3.58
C LEU A 31 -20.63 17.11 -3.63
N PRO A 32 -20.39 15.92 -4.19
CA PRO A 32 -21.42 14.88 -4.24
C PRO A 32 -21.70 14.35 -2.83
N CYS A 33 -22.97 14.21 -2.49
CA CYS A 33 -23.42 13.64 -1.23
C CYS A 33 -22.86 12.23 -1.03
N ALA A 34 -22.31 11.94 0.15
CA ALA A 34 -21.68 10.65 0.43
C ALA A 34 -22.65 9.46 0.45
N VAL A 35 -23.97 9.71 0.53
CA VAL A 35 -25.02 8.68 0.54
C VAL A 35 -25.68 8.52 -0.82
N CYS A 36 -26.22 9.60 -1.39
CA CYS A 36 -27.01 9.53 -2.64
C CYS A 36 -26.30 10.07 -3.89
N GLY A 37 -25.12 10.69 -3.76
CA GLY A 37 -24.37 11.27 -4.88
C GLY A 37 -24.87 12.63 -5.39
N TYR A 38 -25.97 13.19 -4.86
CA TYR A 38 -26.47 14.52 -5.24
C TYR A 38 -25.43 15.61 -5.02
N ASN A 39 -25.22 16.50 -6.00
CA ASN A 39 -24.24 17.57 -5.90
C ASN A 39 -24.74 18.70 -4.98
N LEU A 40 -24.05 18.92 -3.87
CA LEU A 40 -24.42 19.86 -2.79
C LEU A 40 -23.94 21.30 -3.04
N ARG A 41 -23.48 21.60 -4.26
CA ARG A 41 -23.00 22.93 -4.64
C ARG A 41 -24.10 23.99 -4.44
N GLY A 42 -23.72 25.13 -3.87
CA GLY A 42 -24.61 26.26 -3.57
C GLY A 42 -25.41 26.10 -2.28
N LEU A 43 -25.35 24.95 -1.60
CA LEU A 43 -25.99 24.79 -0.29
C LEU A 43 -25.09 25.30 0.84
N SER A 44 -25.72 25.78 1.91
CA SER A 44 -25.03 26.13 3.15
C SER A 44 -24.41 24.89 3.80
N ILE A 45 -23.19 24.99 4.32
CA ILE A 45 -22.51 23.90 5.07
C ILE A 45 -23.35 23.36 6.25
N ARG A 46 -24.28 24.18 6.78
CA ARG A 46 -25.16 23.80 7.89
C ARG A 46 -26.43 23.06 7.44
N ALA A 47 -26.73 23.04 6.15
CA ALA A 47 -27.94 22.43 5.62
C ALA A 47 -27.83 20.90 5.53
N PHE A 48 -28.92 20.29 5.08
CA PHE A 48 -29.06 18.86 4.83
C PHE A 48 -29.20 18.62 3.32
N CYS A 49 -28.76 17.45 2.85
CA CYS A 49 -28.97 17.05 1.46
C CYS A 49 -30.48 16.95 1.16
N PRO A 50 -30.99 17.59 0.09
CA PRO A 50 -32.42 17.59 -0.21
C PRO A 50 -32.96 16.22 -0.61
N GLU A 51 -32.10 15.34 -1.14
CA GLU A 51 -32.51 14.01 -1.61
C GLU A 51 -32.62 12.97 -0.49
N CYS A 52 -31.66 12.97 0.45
CA CYS A 52 -31.55 11.91 1.46
C CYS A 52 -31.51 12.41 2.91
N GLY A 53 -31.57 13.72 3.14
CA GLY A 53 -31.50 14.30 4.48
C GLY A 53 -30.15 14.19 5.18
N THR A 54 -29.10 13.66 4.53
CA THR A 54 -27.76 13.56 5.14
C THR A 54 -27.18 14.96 5.38
N GLY A 55 -26.72 15.23 6.60
CA GLY A 55 -26.11 16.52 6.94
C GLY A 55 -24.85 16.79 6.11
N ILE A 56 -24.74 17.98 5.51
CA ILE A 56 -23.64 18.33 4.60
C ILE A 56 -22.27 18.22 5.27
N ARG A 57 -22.17 18.52 6.57
CA ARG A 57 -20.94 18.35 7.35
C ARG A 57 -20.44 16.91 7.36
N VAL A 58 -21.33 15.92 7.38
CA VAL A 58 -20.98 14.50 7.31
C VAL A 58 -20.36 14.19 5.95
N THR A 59 -20.96 14.71 4.87
CA THR A 59 -20.38 14.58 3.52
C THR A 59 -19.03 15.26 3.41
N ILE A 60 -18.86 16.47 3.94
CA ILE A 60 -17.57 17.18 3.93
C ILE A 60 -16.51 16.34 4.66
N LEU A 61 -16.79 15.83 5.86
CA LEU A 61 -15.86 14.99 6.61
C LEU A 61 -15.55 13.64 5.92
N ALA A 62 -16.48 13.13 5.10
CA ALA A 62 -16.31 11.88 4.37
C ALA A 62 -15.53 12.06 3.06
N VAL A 63 -15.71 13.18 2.37
CA VAL A 63 -15.20 13.41 0.99
C VAL A 63 -13.98 14.32 0.97
N VAL A 64 -13.96 15.35 1.81
CA VAL A 64 -12.89 16.35 1.85
C VAL A 64 -11.81 15.90 2.81
N ASP A 65 -10.60 15.72 2.29
CA ASP A 65 -9.43 15.42 3.11
C ASP A 65 -8.84 16.73 3.67
N PRO A 66 -8.92 17.00 4.99
CA PRO A 66 -8.38 18.24 5.56
C PRO A 66 -6.86 18.35 5.39
N LEU A 67 -6.16 17.24 5.15
CA LEU A 67 -4.71 17.19 4.95
C LEU A 67 -4.32 17.17 3.46
N ALA A 68 -5.26 17.32 2.52
CA ALA A 68 -4.97 17.25 1.08
C ALA A 68 -3.90 18.28 0.65
N SER A 69 -3.96 19.49 1.22
CA SER A 69 -3.00 20.56 0.95
C SER A 69 -1.56 20.24 1.41
N GLU A 70 -1.39 19.38 2.41
CA GLU A 70 -0.07 18.94 2.86
C GLU A 70 0.52 17.84 1.96
N LEU A 71 -0.34 17.10 1.26
CA LEU A 71 0.05 16.01 0.38
C LEU A 71 0.73 16.53 -0.89
N GLN A 72 2.03 16.29 -1.01
CA GLN A 72 2.80 16.69 -2.19
C GLN A 72 2.27 16.02 -3.47
N PRO A 73 2.22 16.71 -4.62
CA PRO A 73 1.75 16.12 -5.87
C PRO A 73 2.69 14.99 -6.32
N ILE A 74 2.10 13.89 -6.82
CA ILE A 74 2.82 12.79 -7.45
C ILE A 74 2.99 13.11 -8.93
N ARG A 75 4.23 13.03 -9.44
CA ARG A 75 4.53 13.39 -10.84
C ARG A 75 3.85 12.48 -11.86
N PHE A 76 3.72 11.18 -11.53
CA PHE A 76 3.19 10.15 -12.43
C PHE A 76 2.19 9.22 -11.70
N PRO A 77 0.98 9.68 -11.37
CA PRO A 77 0.03 8.93 -10.53
C PRO A 77 -0.38 7.58 -11.15
N ARG A 78 -0.63 7.54 -12.46
CA ARG A 78 -1.00 6.31 -13.18
C ARG A 78 0.10 5.25 -13.16
N LEU A 79 1.34 5.66 -13.42
CA LEU A 79 2.49 4.76 -13.38
C LEU A 79 2.68 4.21 -11.96
N LEU A 80 2.65 5.07 -10.94
CA LEU A 80 2.79 4.63 -9.56
C LEU A 80 1.68 3.64 -9.16
N ALA A 81 0.43 3.91 -9.53
CA ALA A 81 -0.71 3.02 -9.29
C ALA A 81 -0.52 1.63 -9.94
N MET A 82 -0.02 1.58 -11.18
CA MET A 82 0.31 0.30 -11.83
C MET A 82 1.46 -0.42 -11.12
N LEU A 83 2.51 0.30 -10.75
CA LEU A 83 3.70 -0.28 -10.11
C LEU A 83 3.39 -0.86 -8.72
N ILE A 84 2.60 -0.18 -7.88
CA ILE A 84 2.25 -0.72 -6.57
C ILE A 84 1.38 -1.98 -6.67
N ASN A 85 0.48 -2.05 -7.65
CA ASN A 85 -0.33 -3.24 -7.91
C ASN A 85 0.51 -4.38 -8.50
N ALA A 86 1.47 -4.07 -9.38
CA ALA A 86 2.42 -5.05 -9.89
C ALA A 86 3.30 -5.61 -8.76
N CYS A 87 3.69 -4.77 -7.80
CA CYS A 87 4.50 -5.15 -6.63
C CYS A 87 3.80 -6.23 -5.79
N SER A 88 2.59 -5.95 -5.29
CA SER A 88 1.82 -6.86 -4.44
C SER A 88 1.26 -8.04 -5.22
N GLY A 89 0.75 -7.81 -6.44
CA GLY A 89 0.19 -8.84 -7.31
C GLY A 89 1.24 -9.86 -7.76
N GLY A 90 2.43 -9.39 -8.16
CA GLY A 90 3.54 -10.28 -8.51
C GLY A 90 4.01 -11.14 -7.33
N ALA A 91 4.08 -10.56 -6.12
CA ALA A 91 4.45 -11.29 -4.91
C ALA A 91 3.39 -12.34 -4.52
N LEU A 92 2.10 -11.99 -4.58
CA LEU A 92 1.01 -12.93 -4.35
C LEU A 92 1.03 -14.07 -5.38
N PHE A 93 1.21 -13.75 -6.66
CA PHE A 93 1.27 -14.75 -7.72
C PHE A 93 2.47 -15.69 -7.52
N ALA A 94 3.65 -15.17 -7.17
CA ALA A 94 4.81 -15.99 -6.82
C ALA A 94 4.52 -16.94 -5.64
N ALA A 95 3.86 -16.44 -4.59
CA ALA A 95 3.48 -17.26 -3.43
C ALA A 95 2.48 -18.36 -3.82
N LEU A 96 1.46 -18.05 -4.64
CA LEU A 96 0.50 -19.04 -5.13
C LEU A 96 1.15 -20.12 -5.99
N LEU A 97 2.10 -19.76 -6.85
CA LEU A 97 2.89 -20.73 -7.62
C LEU A 97 3.73 -21.63 -6.70
N ALA A 98 4.30 -21.10 -5.62
CA ALA A 98 5.05 -21.89 -4.63
C ALA A 98 4.17 -22.88 -3.84
N TRP A 99 2.85 -22.68 -3.79
CA TRP A 99 1.90 -23.65 -3.23
C TRP A 99 1.60 -24.82 -4.18
N LEU A 100 1.83 -24.70 -5.49
CA LEU A 100 1.48 -25.74 -6.47
C LEU A 100 2.20 -27.08 -6.23
N PRO A 101 3.52 -27.13 -5.93
CA PRO A 101 4.17 -28.39 -5.58
C PRO A 101 3.55 -29.08 -4.36
N ILE A 102 3.12 -28.31 -3.36
CA ILE A 102 2.48 -28.85 -2.15
C ILE A 102 1.11 -29.43 -2.48
N ALA A 103 0.29 -28.69 -3.25
CA ALA A 103 -1.02 -29.15 -3.69
C ALA A 103 -0.91 -30.41 -4.56
N TYR A 104 0.13 -30.49 -5.38
CA TYR A 104 0.46 -31.65 -6.19
C TYR A 104 0.85 -32.87 -5.34
N ASP A 105 1.75 -32.70 -4.36
CA ASP A 105 2.13 -33.79 -3.45
C ASP A 105 0.91 -34.32 -2.68
N PHE A 106 0.01 -33.42 -2.27
CA PHE A 106 -1.25 -33.78 -1.63
C PHE A 106 -2.20 -34.55 -2.56
N ALA A 107 -2.31 -34.15 -3.83
CA ALA A 107 -3.11 -34.88 -4.81
C ALA A 107 -2.55 -36.29 -5.08
N ASN A 108 -1.22 -36.42 -5.19
CA ASN A 108 -0.58 -37.72 -5.33
C ASN A 108 -0.82 -38.64 -4.12
N LEU A 109 -0.82 -38.07 -2.90
CA LEU A 109 -1.15 -38.81 -1.68
C LEU A 109 -2.59 -39.37 -1.72
N LEU A 110 -3.53 -38.64 -2.34
CA LEU A 110 -4.90 -39.09 -2.58
C LEU A 110 -5.03 -40.08 -3.76
N GLY A 111 -3.93 -40.44 -4.42
CA GLY A 111 -3.89 -41.41 -5.51
C GLY A 111 -4.04 -40.83 -6.92
N PHE A 112 -4.14 -39.50 -7.06
CA PHE A 112 -4.11 -38.86 -8.38
C PHE A 112 -2.68 -38.92 -8.92
N ARG A 113 -2.39 -39.67 -9.99
CA ARG A 113 -1.04 -39.75 -10.58
C ARG A 113 -0.78 -38.57 -11.51
N LEU A 114 -0.57 -37.38 -10.96
CA LEU A 114 -0.27 -36.20 -11.75
C LEU A 114 1.24 -36.15 -12.08
N GLN A 115 1.66 -35.26 -12.99
CA GLN A 115 3.07 -34.90 -13.19
C GLN A 115 3.37 -33.58 -12.47
N ARG A 116 4.51 -33.50 -11.76
CA ARG A 116 4.86 -32.31 -10.97
C ARG A 116 5.11 -31.12 -11.91
N PRO A 117 4.46 -29.96 -11.69
CA PRO A 117 4.73 -28.78 -12.47
C PRO A 117 6.11 -28.20 -12.11
N ASP A 118 6.90 -27.83 -13.12
CA ASP A 118 8.02 -26.92 -12.96
C ASP A 118 7.45 -25.51 -12.80
N VAL A 119 7.65 -24.93 -11.61
CA VAL A 119 7.20 -23.59 -11.26
C VAL A 119 8.34 -22.58 -11.19
N GLY A 120 9.59 -23.00 -11.40
CA GLY A 120 10.78 -22.17 -11.16
C GLY A 120 10.79 -20.90 -12.02
N ILE A 121 10.54 -21.04 -13.32
CA ILE A 121 10.47 -19.90 -14.25
C ILE A 121 9.29 -18.99 -13.89
N GLY A 122 8.14 -19.56 -13.53
CA GLY A 122 6.95 -18.81 -13.15
C GLY A 122 7.17 -17.97 -11.89
N VAL A 123 7.76 -18.57 -10.84
CA VAL A 123 8.12 -17.88 -9.60
C VAL A 123 9.14 -16.78 -9.87
N ALA A 124 10.16 -17.04 -10.68
CA ALA A 124 11.17 -16.05 -11.07
C ALA A 124 10.55 -14.85 -11.80
N ALA A 125 9.68 -15.11 -12.78
CA ALA A 125 8.99 -14.06 -13.53
C ALA A 125 8.07 -13.23 -12.62
N ALA A 126 7.30 -13.89 -11.74
CA ALA A 126 6.41 -13.24 -10.79
C ALA A 126 7.18 -12.35 -9.79
N MET A 127 8.32 -12.83 -9.28
CA MET A 127 9.24 -12.05 -8.45
C MET A 127 9.83 -10.87 -9.22
N GLY A 128 10.17 -11.04 -10.50
CA GLY A 128 10.64 -9.96 -11.36
C GLY A 128 9.59 -8.86 -11.56
N VAL A 129 8.32 -9.23 -11.80
CA VAL A 129 7.20 -8.27 -11.85
C VAL A 129 7.04 -7.55 -10.51
N SER A 130 7.15 -8.27 -9.40
CA SER A 130 7.07 -7.68 -8.06
C SER A 130 8.20 -6.68 -7.81
N MET A 131 9.44 -7.04 -8.16
CA MET A 131 10.62 -6.18 -8.07
C MET A 131 10.47 -4.90 -8.92
N LEU A 132 10.00 -5.02 -10.16
CA LEU A 132 9.73 -3.88 -11.02
C LEU A 132 8.66 -2.97 -10.42
N GLY A 133 7.62 -3.53 -9.81
CA GLY A 133 6.61 -2.77 -9.06
C GLY A 133 7.21 -2.03 -7.86
N ALA A 134 8.10 -2.68 -7.11
CA ALA A 134 8.74 -2.09 -5.93
C ALA A 134 9.63 -0.87 -6.28
N LEU A 135 10.14 -0.75 -7.51
CA LEU A 135 10.86 0.44 -7.97
C LEU A 135 10.01 1.73 -7.85
N GLY A 136 8.68 1.62 -7.98
CA GLY A 136 7.76 2.75 -7.79
C GLY A 136 7.80 3.33 -6.38
N LEU A 137 8.26 2.55 -5.39
CA LEU A 137 8.31 2.95 -3.98
C LEU A 137 9.60 3.69 -3.60
N VAL A 138 10.64 3.66 -4.44
CA VAL A 138 11.96 4.25 -4.09
C VAL A 138 11.88 5.77 -3.93
N ARG A 139 11.11 6.46 -4.78
CA ARG A 139 10.92 7.92 -4.70
C ARG A 139 9.60 8.36 -5.31
N PRO A 140 8.45 8.06 -4.68
CA PRO A 140 7.14 8.40 -5.27
C PRO A 140 6.87 9.91 -5.36
N HIS A 141 7.54 10.76 -4.57
CA HIS A 141 7.50 12.22 -4.72
C HIS A 141 8.80 12.90 -4.22
N ALA A 142 8.96 14.19 -4.52
CA ALA A 142 10.22 14.92 -4.35
C ALA A 142 10.65 15.12 -2.88
N ARG A 143 9.69 15.31 -1.95
CA ARG A 143 9.94 15.61 -0.52
C ARG A 143 10.06 14.39 0.41
N ILE A 144 10.35 13.19 -0.11
CA ILE A 144 10.60 12.04 0.77
C ILE A 144 11.98 12.15 1.41
N HIS A 145 12.06 11.83 2.71
CA HIS A 145 13.33 11.77 3.43
C HIS A 145 14.26 10.75 2.79
N TRP A 146 15.52 11.12 2.55
CA TRP A 146 16.50 10.31 1.83
C TRP A 146 16.67 8.90 2.42
N GLY A 147 16.60 8.75 3.74
CA GLY A 147 16.70 7.45 4.41
C GLY A 147 15.57 6.49 4.02
N VAL A 148 14.37 6.98 3.74
CA VAL A 148 13.25 6.16 3.24
C VAL A 148 13.54 5.68 1.82
N CYS A 149 14.10 6.55 0.97
CA CYS A 149 14.51 6.16 -0.39
C CYS A 149 15.60 5.09 -0.37
N VAL A 150 16.61 5.23 0.50
CA VAL A 150 17.71 4.26 0.64
C VAL A 150 17.20 2.91 1.13
N LEU A 151 16.33 2.89 2.14
CA LEU A 151 15.70 1.66 2.62
C LEU A 151 14.87 1.00 1.52
N ALA A 152 14.04 1.76 0.80
CA ALA A 152 13.25 1.22 -0.30
C ALA A 152 14.14 0.65 -1.42
N ALA A 153 15.20 1.36 -1.81
CA ALA A 153 16.17 0.88 -2.80
C ALA A 153 16.90 -0.40 -2.34
N THR A 154 17.23 -0.49 -1.05
CA THR A 154 17.79 -1.70 -0.44
C THR A 154 16.80 -2.86 -0.52
N GLY A 155 15.53 -2.61 -0.20
CA GLY A 155 14.45 -3.59 -0.36
C GLY A 155 14.32 -4.09 -1.80
N VAL A 156 14.40 -3.20 -2.79
CA VAL A 156 14.40 -3.58 -4.21
C VAL A 156 15.63 -4.43 -4.55
N ALA A 157 16.82 -4.05 -4.09
CA ALA A 157 18.05 -4.80 -4.36
C ALA A 157 18.00 -6.23 -3.76
N LEU A 158 17.36 -6.40 -2.60
CA LEU A 158 17.19 -7.70 -1.94
C LEU A 158 16.28 -8.68 -2.71
N TYR A 159 15.50 -8.23 -3.70
CA TYR A 159 14.80 -9.16 -4.60
C TYR A 159 15.77 -10.07 -5.35
N VAL A 160 16.95 -9.58 -5.74
CA VAL A 160 17.92 -10.37 -6.51
C VAL A 160 18.39 -11.61 -5.73
N PRO A 161 18.95 -11.49 -4.51
CA PRO A 161 19.33 -12.67 -3.73
C PRO A 161 18.12 -13.52 -3.30
N ALA A 162 16.95 -12.92 -3.05
CA ALA A 162 15.73 -13.68 -2.72
C ALA A 162 15.29 -14.56 -3.90
N THR A 163 15.20 -14.00 -5.10
CA THR A 163 14.84 -14.72 -6.32
C THR A 163 15.87 -15.79 -6.67
N TRP A 164 17.16 -15.48 -6.55
CA TRP A 164 18.21 -16.47 -6.73
C TRP A 164 18.08 -17.63 -5.74
N ALA A 165 17.86 -17.36 -4.45
CA ALA A 165 17.71 -18.38 -3.44
C ALA A 165 16.49 -19.28 -3.68
N LEU A 166 15.37 -18.70 -4.14
CA LEU A 166 14.16 -19.46 -4.51
C LEU A 166 14.40 -20.36 -5.73
N ILE A 167 15.01 -19.85 -6.80
CA ILE A 167 15.32 -20.66 -7.99
C ILE A 167 16.29 -21.78 -7.63
N ALA A 168 17.35 -21.47 -6.88
CA ALA A 168 18.30 -22.46 -6.43
C ALA A 168 17.64 -23.52 -5.54
N TYR A 169 16.73 -23.12 -4.65
CA TYR A 169 15.95 -24.04 -3.82
C TYR A 169 15.10 -24.99 -4.66
N GLU A 170 14.38 -24.49 -5.67
CA GLU A 170 13.56 -25.32 -6.56
C GLU A 170 14.42 -26.31 -7.36
N MET A 171 15.53 -25.86 -7.96
CA MET A 171 16.44 -26.73 -8.72
C MET A 171 16.97 -27.89 -7.86
N HIS A 172 17.32 -27.63 -6.59
CA HIS A 172 17.76 -28.69 -5.67
C HIS A 172 16.64 -29.64 -5.25
N THR A 173 15.39 -29.18 -5.29
CA THR A 173 14.21 -29.91 -4.87
C THR A 173 13.68 -30.79 -6.00
N GLU A 174 13.63 -30.29 -7.23
CA GLU A 174 13.21 -31.04 -8.42
C GLU A 174 14.14 -32.21 -8.74
N ALA A 175 15.46 -31.98 -8.66
CA ALA A 175 16.47 -33.03 -8.87
C ALA A 175 16.32 -34.23 -7.92
N ALA A 176 15.58 -34.08 -6.83
CA ALA A 176 15.37 -35.10 -5.80
C ALA A 176 14.07 -35.92 -5.98
N GLY A 177 13.26 -35.63 -7.00
CA GLY A 177 11.87 -36.10 -7.05
C GLY A 177 10.93 -35.32 -6.10
N GLY A 178 11.48 -34.37 -5.33
CA GLY A 178 10.74 -33.40 -4.57
C GLY A 178 11.07 -33.28 -3.09
N PRO A 179 10.37 -32.38 -2.38
CA PRO A 179 10.60 -32.13 -0.97
C PRO A 179 9.99 -33.24 -0.10
N GLY A 180 9.10 -34.06 -0.66
CA GLY A 180 8.45 -35.15 0.05
C GLY A 180 7.68 -34.65 1.28
N TYR A 181 6.91 -33.55 1.15
CA TYR A 181 6.27 -32.89 2.30
C TYR A 181 5.46 -33.86 3.18
N PHE A 182 4.87 -34.90 2.56
CA PHE A 182 4.08 -35.92 3.23
C PHE A 182 4.79 -37.28 3.36
N ASP A 183 5.95 -37.46 2.74
CA ASP A 183 6.71 -38.71 2.74
C ASP A 183 8.17 -38.45 3.12
N GLY A 184 8.37 -38.08 4.38
CA GLY A 184 9.72 -37.92 4.94
C GLY A 184 10.39 -36.58 4.64
N TRP A 185 9.65 -35.47 4.73
CA TRP A 185 10.21 -34.11 4.63
C TRP A 185 11.47 -33.93 5.49
N LEU A 186 12.63 -33.84 4.84
CA LEU A 186 13.92 -33.61 5.46
C LEU A 186 14.76 -32.68 4.55
N PRO A 187 14.63 -31.35 4.69
CA PRO A 187 15.47 -30.44 3.93
C PRO A 187 16.91 -30.54 4.46
N TYR A 188 17.78 -31.28 3.77
CA TYR A 188 19.18 -31.43 4.16
C TYR A 188 20.10 -30.41 3.45
N GLY A 189 21.15 -29.98 4.16
CA GLY A 189 22.25 -29.19 3.61
C GLY A 189 21.79 -27.90 2.91
N ALA A 190 22.14 -27.77 1.63
CA ALA A 190 21.89 -26.56 0.84
C ALA A 190 20.40 -26.17 0.75
N ARG A 191 19.48 -27.15 0.76
CA ARG A 191 18.03 -26.87 0.65
C ARG A 191 17.52 -26.08 1.85
N ALA A 192 17.89 -26.49 3.06
CA ALA A 192 17.48 -25.79 4.28
C ALA A 192 18.06 -24.38 4.32
N SER A 193 19.35 -24.21 4.02
CA SER A 193 19.99 -22.90 4.03
C SER A 193 19.41 -21.95 2.98
N LEU A 194 19.11 -22.45 1.77
CA LEU A 194 18.51 -21.64 0.70
C LEU A 194 17.08 -21.22 1.04
N ALA A 195 16.27 -22.12 1.61
CA ALA A 195 14.93 -21.79 2.05
C ALA A 195 14.93 -20.75 3.18
N VAL A 196 15.81 -20.91 4.18
CA VAL A 196 16.01 -19.93 5.25
C VAL A 196 16.44 -18.58 4.67
N ALA A 197 17.43 -18.58 3.76
CA ALA A 197 17.92 -17.36 3.12
C ALA A 197 16.82 -16.65 2.33
N ALA A 198 15.99 -17.39 1.58
CA ALA A 198 14.85 -16.84 0.84
C ALA A 198 13.85 -16.16 1.77
N TRP A 199 13.42 -16.84 2.84
CA TRP A 199 12.47 -16.28 3.80
C TRP A 199 13.01 -15.07 4.57
N VAL A 200 14.29 -15.11 4.97
CA VAL A 200 14.96 -13.97 5.62
C VAL A 200 15.05 -12.78 4.67
N ALA A 201 15.41 -13.01 3.40
CA ALA A 201 15.46 -11.96 2.39
C ALA A 201 14.07 -11.36 2.15
N ILE A 202 13.02 -12.19 2.04
CA ILE A 202 11.62 -11.73 1.92
C ILE A 202 11.20 -10.88 3.13
N ALA A 203 11.50 -11.31 4.36
CA ALA A 203 11.22 -10.53 5.55
C ALA A 203 11.95 -9.16 5.52
N ALA A 204 13.22 -9.15 5.11
CA ALA A 204 14.01 -7.94 4.97
C ALA A 204 13.46 -7.00 3.88
N ILE A 205 13.00 -7.53 2.73
CA ILE A 205 12.31 -6.76 1.67
C ILE A 205 11.10 -6.05 2.26
N VAL A 206 10.21 -6.79 2.95
CA VAL A 206 8.99 -6.23 3.55
C VAL A 206 9.33 -5.12 4.55
N LEU A 207 10.31 -5.33 5.42
CA LEU A 207 10.73 -4.33 6.41
C LEU A 207 11.35 -3.08 5.76
N CYS A 208 12.14 -3.26 4.70
CA CYS A 208 12.78 -2.17 3.95
C CYS A 208 11.78 -1.33 3.15
N LEU A 209 10.77 -1.96 2.54
CA LEU A 209 9.75 -1.25 1.75
C LEU A 209 8.69 -0.55 2.62
N ARG A 210 8.50 -1.02 3.86
CA ARG A 210 7.45 -0.52 4.77
C ARG A 210 7.42 1.00 4.95
N PRO A 211 8.54 1.72 5.21
CA PRO A 211 8.50 3.16 5.39
C PRO A 211 7.96 3.90 4.16
N ALA A 212 8.31 3.46 2.95
CA ALA A 212 7.81 4.04 1.71
C ALA A 212 6.31 3.75 1.50
N CYS A 213 5.87 2.52 1.77
CA CYS A 213 4.44 2.18 1.74
C CYS A 213 3.62 3.06 2.69
N ARG A 214 4.10 3.31 3.91
CA ARG A 214 3.41 4.17 4.89
C ARG A 214 3.21 5.60 4.40
N VAL A 215 4.14 6.13 3.60
CA VAL A 215 4.00 7.45 2.97
C VAL A 215 2.86 7.46 1.95
N LEU A 216 2.68 6.38 1.18
CA LEU A 216 1.58 6.25 0.22
C LEU A 216 0.23 6.02 0.92
N VAL A 217 0.21 5.17 1.94
CA VAL A 217 -0.98 4.91 2.77
C VAL A 217 -1.53 6.20 3.38
N ALA A 218 -0.66 7.11 3.81
CA ALA A 218 -1.07 8.40 4.38
C ALA A 218 -1.91 9.26 3.42
N ARG A 219 -1.95 8.95 2.12
CA ARG A 219 -2.79 9.61 1.12
C ARG A 219 -4.18 9.01 0.99
N SER A 220 -4.39 7.78 1.46
CA SER A 220 -5.69 7.13 1.41
C SER A 220 -6.50 7.47 2.65
N LEU A 221 -7.53 8.32 2.48
CA LEU A 221 -8.43 8.70 3.56
C LEU A 221 -9.08 7.48 4.23
N ALA A 222 -9.48 6.48 3.43
CA ALA A 222 -10.05 5.22 3.90
C ALA A 222 -9.08 4.45 4.84
N MET A 223 -7.78 4.47 4.55
CA MET A 223 -6.78 3.79 5.38
C MET A 223 -6.41 4.58 6.63
N ARG A 224 -6.55 5.91 6.62
CA ARG A 224 -6.33 6.75 7.82
C ARG A 224 -7.46 6.65 8.83
N THR A 225 -8.70 6.54 8.37
CA THR A 225 -9.88 6.38 9.24
C THR A 225 -10.04 4.92 9.71
N GLY A 226 -9.51 3.96 8.95
CA GLY A 226 -9.43 2.56 9.34
C GLY A 226 -8.36 2.28 10.41
N ARG A 227 -8.72 1.52 11.46
CA ARG A 227 -7.79 1.05 12.51
C ARG A 227 -6.77 0.01 12.03
N VAL A 228 -6.89 -0.47 10.79
CA VAL A 228 -6.41 -1.82 10.41
C VAL A 228 -4.98 -1.85 9.83
N ASP A 229 -4.39 -0.73 9.43
CA ASP A 229 -3.25 -0.79 8.49
C ASP A 229 -1.83 -0.78 9.12
N ARG A 230 -1.70 -0.56 10.43
CA ARG A 230 -0.36 -0.33 11.03
C ARG A 230 0.46 -1.62 11.26
N GLN A 231 -0.20 -2.78 11.29
CA GLN A 231 0.39 -4.05 11.74
C GLN A 231 0.63 -5.07 10.63
N THR A 232 -0.03 -4.97 9.47
CA THR A 232 -0.02 -6.02 8.43
C THR A 232 1.37 -6.34 7.91
N MET A 233 2.18 -5.35 7.54
CA MET A 233 3.54 -5.61 7.02
C MET A 233 4.49 -6.21 8.07
N TYR A 234 4.34 -5.85 9.35
CA TYR A 234 5.13 -6.51 10.40
C TYR A 234 4.69 -7.95 10.62
N ALA A 235 3.38 -8.21 10.62
CA ALA A 235 2.85 -9.56 10.70
C ALA A 235 3.34 -10.43 9.54
N MET A 236 3.42 -9.89 8.32
CA MET A 236 4.02 -10.57 7.17
C MET A 236 5.51 -10.87 7.38
N ALA A 237 6.30 -9.91 7.86
CA ALA A 237 7.72 -10.15 8.14
C ALA A 237 7.92 -11.21 9.24
N VAL A 238 7.08 -11.20 10.28
CA VAL A 238 7.08 -12.23 11.34
C VAL A 238 6.65 -13.59 10.77
N ALA A 239 5.63 -13.65 9.92
CA ALA A 239 5.20 -14.89 9.28
C ALA A 239 6.33 -15.50 8.41
N ALA A 240 7.06 -14.65 7.66
CA ALA A 240 8.24 -15.05 6.93
C ALA A 240 9.36 -15.57 7.86
N ALA A 241 9.60 -14.92 9.01
CA ALA A 241 10.56 -15.38 10.00
C ALA A 241 10.15 -16.72 10.64
N VAL A 242 8.86 -16.93 10.92
CA VAL A 242 8.31 -18.21 11.39
C VAL A 242 8.53 -19.32 10.36
N ALA A 243 8.32 -19.02 9.08
CA ALA A 243 8.59 -19.97 8.01
C ALA A 243 10.09 -20.31 7.89
N ALA A 244 10.97 -19.31 7.99
CA ALA A 244 12.41 -19.51 8.04
C ALA A 244 12.83 -20.42 9.21
N LEU A 245 12.29 -20.17 10.40
CA LEU A 245 12.55 -21.01 11.58
C LEU A 245 12.12 -22.46 11.34
N GLY A 246 10.96 -22.67 10.70
CA GLY A 246 10.49 -24.00 10.33
C GLY A 246 11.49 -24.76 9.46
N HIS A 247 11.99 -24.13 8.39
CA HIS A 247 13.03 -24.71 7.54
C HIS A 247 14.35 -24.94 8.29
N GLY A 248 14.72 -24.05 9.22
CA GLY A 248 15.89 -24.20 10.08
C GLY A 248 15.80 -25.44 10.98
N LEU A 249 14.64 -25.67 11.62
CA LEU A 249 14.40 -26.87 12.42
C LEU A 249 14.42 -28.15 11.58
N GLY A 250 13.86 -28.11 10.36
CA GLY A 250 13.96 -29.23 9.42
C GLY A 250 15.40 -29.56 9.04
N GLY A 251 16.23 -28.54 8.80
CA GLY A 251 17.67 -28.70 8.55
C GLY A 251 18.42 -29.28 9.75
N LEU A 252 18.10 -28.81 10.96
CA LEU A 252 18.67 -29.35 12.20
C LEU A 252 18.29 -30.82 12.39
N ALA A 253 17.02 -31.18 12.19
CA ALA A 253 16.56 -32.57 12.26
C ALA A 253 17.36 -33.46 11.29
N ALA A 254 17.57 -33.00 10.05
CA ALA A 254 18.35 -33.74 9.06
C ALA A 254 19.83 -33.90 9.45
N SER A 255 20.43 -32.87 10.05
CA SER A 255 21.81 -32.97 10.57
C SER A 255 21.92 -33.95 11.73
N MET A 256 20.91 -34.00 12.62
CA MET A 256 20.87 -34.94 13.74
C MET A 256 20.69 -36.39 13.27
N THR A 257 19.87 -36.62 12.25
CA THR A 257 19.77 -37.95 11.62
C THR A 257 21.13 -38.42 11.11
N ALA A 258 21.86 -37.54 10.42
CA ALA A 258 23.19 -37.87 9.88
C ALA A 258 24.23 -38.18 10.98
N SER A 259 24.09 -37.58 12.16
CA SER A 259 24.98 -37.83 13.31
C SER A 259 24.52 -38.98 14.22
N GLY A 260 23.51 -39.76 13.85
CA GLY A 260 22.98 -40.86 14.67
C GLY A 260 22.22 -40.38 15.91
N GLY A 261 21.58 -39.22 15.85
CA GLY A 261 20.74 -38.68 16.92
C GLY A 261 19.53 -39.55 17.24
N SER A 262 18.92 -39.32 18.41
CA SER A 262 17.71 -40.03 18.84
C SER A 262 16.56 -39.84 17.85
N ALA A 263 15.95 -40.95 17.40
CA ALA A 263 14.83 -40.94 16.46
C ALA A 263 13.66 -40.06 16.92
N MET A 264 13.32 -40.13 18.22
CA MET A 264 12.25 -39.31 18.81
C MET A 264 12.53 -37.81 18.70
N ALA A 265 13.79 -37.39 18.93
CA ALA A 265 14.18 -35.98 18.84
C ALA A 265 14.14 -35.48 17.39
N VAL A 266 14.63 -36.30 16.45
CA VAL A 266 14.57 -36.02 15.01
C VAL A 266 13.13 -35.85 14.55
N ASP A 267 12.23 -36.78 14.91
CA ASP A 267 10.82 -36.73 14.53
C ASP A 267 10.11 -35.49 15.09
N THR A 268 10.39 -35.15 16.35
CA THR A 268 9.82 -33.97 17.01
C THR A 268 10.25 -32.68 16.29
N LEU A 269 11.55 -32.52 16.01
CA LEU A 269 12.07 -31.35 15.30
C LEU A 269 11.54 -31.26 13.87
N ARG A 270 11.44 -32.39 13.18
CA ARG A 270 10.88 -32.47 11.82
C ARG A 270 9.42 -32.02 11.79
N ILE A 271 8.58 -32.56 12.66
CA ILE A 271 7.15 -32.21 12.72
C ILE A 271 6.98 -30.73 13.10
N ALA A 272 7.70 -30.28 14.14
CA ALA A 272 7.66 -28.87 14.54
C ALA A 272 8.11 -27.93 13.41
N GLY A 273 9.19 -28.29 12.71
CA GLY A 273 9.71 -27.55 11.56
C GLY A 273 8.70 -27.43 10.43
N LEU A 274 8.05 -28.56 10.06
CA LEU A 274 7.03 -28.60 9.03
C LEU A 274 5.81 -27.73 9.38
N VAL A 275 5.31 -27.84 10.62
CA VAL A 275 4.15 -27.06 11.10
C VAL A 275 4.45 -25.56 11.07
N LEU A 276 5.63 -25.14 11.55
CA LEU A 276 6.04 -23.74 11.52
C LEU A 276 6.24 -23.23 10.10
N ALA A 277 6.88 -24.01 9.22
CA ALA A 277 7.08 -23.66 7.82
C ALA A 277 5.74 -23.43 7.11
N ALA A 278 4.81 -24.39 7.24
CA ALA A 278 3.49 -24.31 6.62
C ALA A 278 2.65 -23.16 7.19
N THR A 279 2.64 -22.98 8.51
CA THR A 279 1.88 -21.91 9.18
C THR A 279 2.43 -20.53 8.80
N GLY A 280 3.75 -20.35 8.82
CA GLY A 280 4.40 -19.12 8.40
C GLY A 280 4.12 -18.79 6.94
N ALA A 281 4.23 -19.76 6.04
CA ALA A 281 3.92 -19.59 4.62
C ALA A 281 2.44 -19.20 4.40
N PHE A 282 1.51 -19.87 5.09
CA PHE A 282 0.08 -19.58 4.99
C PHE A 282 -0.25 -18.15 5.46
N LEU A 283 0.23 -17.76 6.64
CA LEU A 283 0.03 -16.42 7.19
C LEU A 283 0.66 -15.34 6.29
N PHE A 284 1.81 -15.63 5.68
CA PHE A 284 2.45 -14.73 4.74
C PHE A 284 1.61 -14.55 3.46
N THR A 285 1.08 -15.63 2.88
CA THR A 285 0.17 -15.57 1.72
C THR A 285 -1.11 -14.81 2.05
N ALA A 286 -1.71 -15.02 3.23
CA ALA A 286 -2.87 -14.24 3.67
C ALA A 286 -2.56 -12.74 3.80
N GLY A 287 -1.38 -12.40 4.33
CA GLY A 287 -0.90 -11.01 4.37
C GLY A 287 -0.67 -10.41 2.99
N LEU A 288 -0.16 -11.18 2.02
CA LEU A 288 -0.02 -10.74 0.63
C LEU A 288 -1.38 -10.47 -0.04
N LEU A 289 -2.39 -11.30 0.22
CA LEU A 289 -3.74 -11.06 -0.28
C LEU A 289 -4.31 -9.74 0.26
N GLY A 290 -4.15 -9.48 1.57
CA GLY A 290 -4.51 -8.19 2.17
C GLY A 290 -3.77 -7.03 1.51
N SER A 291 -2.46 -7.17 1.31
CA SER A 291 -1.61 -6.18 0.62
C SER A 291 -2.11 -5.86 -0.79
N VAL A 292 -2.57 -6.85 -1.57
CA VAL A 292 -3.16 -6.61 -2.91
C VAL A 292 -4.43 -5.77 -2.82
N ILE A 293 -5.33 -6.09 -1.87
CA ILE A 293 -6.57 -5.31 -1.66
C ILE A 293 -6.23 -3.87 -1.29
N ASP A 294 -5.24 -3.67 -0.41
CA ASP A 294 -4.80 -2.36 0.03
C ASP A 294 -4.13 -1.57 -1.10
N THR A 295 -3.27 -2.18 -1.92
CA THR A 295 -2.66 -1.50 -3.07
C THR A 295 -3.69 -1.09 -4.12
N VAL A 296 -4.75 -1.89 -4.34
CA VAL A 296 -5.85 -1.53 -5.25
C VAL A 296 -6.60 -0.30 -4.72
N ARG A 297 -6.90 -0.26 -3.42
CA ARG A 297 -7.54 0.90 -2.77
C ARG A 297 -6.67 2.14 -2.83
N ILE A 298 -5.38 2.02 -2.53
CA ILE A 298 -4.40 3.11 -2.61
C ILE A 298 -4.24 3.60 -4.05
N ALA A 299 -4.19 2.69 -5.02
CA ALA A 299 -4.13 3.03 -6.45
C ALA A 299 -5.35 3.87 -6.88
N GLY A 300 -6.55 3.51 -6.42
CA GLY A 300 -7.76 4.32 -6.63
C GLY A 300 -7.62 5.73 -6.06
N ALA A 301 -7.15 5.87 -4.81
CA ALA A 301 -6.94 7.16 -4.17
C ALA A 301 -5.84 8.01 -4.85
N ILE A 302 -4.81 7.38 -5.43
CA ILE A 302 -3.77 8.08 -6.20
C ILE A 302 -4.31 8.61 -7.53
N MET A 303 -5.21 7.88 -8.19
CA MET A 303 -5.78 8.27 -9.48
C MET A 303 -6.89 9.32 -9.36
N ALA A 304 -7.64 9.30 -8.26
CA ALA A 304 -8.71 10.24 -7.96
C ALA A 304 -8.37 11.06 -6.70
N PRO A 305 -7.54 12.12 -6.82
CA PRO A 305 -7.18 12.94 -5.67
C PRO A 305 -8.43 13.60 -5.08
N SER A 306 -8.59 13.53 -3.75
CA SER A 306 -9.67 14.20 -3.05
C SER A 306 -9.59 15.72 -3.25
N PRO A 307 -10.73 16.40 -3.43
CA PRO A 307 -10.76 17.86 -3.54
C PRO A 307 -10.29 18.48 -2.22
N ASP A 308 -9.55 19.58 -2.32
CA ASP A 308 -9.06 20.31 -1.15
C ASP A 308 -10.19 21.16 -0.55
N LEU A 309 -10.13 21.43 0.75
CA LEU A 309 -11.15 22.20 1.46
C LEU A 309 -11.37 23.60 0.83
N PRO A 310 -10.34 24.37 0.42
CA PRO A 310 -10.54 25.66 -0.23
C PRO A 310 -11.21 25.57 -1.61
N GLU A 311 -11.07 24.43 -2.30
CA GLU A 311 -11.72 24.20 -3.60
C GLU A 311 -13.22 24.00 -3.43
N VAL A 312 -13.62 23.31 -2.36
CA VAL A 312 -15.02 23.08 -1.98
C VAL A 312 -15.65 24.31 -1.34
N LEU A 313 -14.92 24.99 -0.45
CA LEU A 313 -15.37 26.16 0.31
C LEU A 313 -15.24 27.49 -0.43
N ARG A 314 -14.99 27.47 -1.75
CA ARG A 314 -14.74 28.69 -2.54
C ARG A 314 -15.75 29.77 -2.16
N ARG A 315 -15.26 30.83 -1.49
CA ARG A 315 -16.07 32.00 -1.13
C ARG A 315 -16.83 32.40 -2.39
N GLY A 316 -18.15 32.53 -2.29
CA GLY A 316 -18.97 33.08 -3.35
C GLY A 316 -18.41 34.44 -3.72
N ASP A 317 -17.50 34.46 -4.70
CA ASP A 317 -17.09 35.68 -5.36
C ASP A 317 -18.28 35.96 -6.28
N PRO A 318 -19.14 36.95 -5.97
CA PRO A 318 -20.36 37.22 -6.73
C PRO A 318 -20.05 37.74 -8.14
N ARG A 319 -18.77 37.78 -8.54
CA ARG A 319 -18.37 38.07 -9.90
C ARG A 319 -19.02 37.04 -10.82
N PRO A 320 -19.98 37.45 -11.67
CA PRO A 320 -20.52 36.56 -12.67
C PRO A 320 -19.33 35.98 -13.43
N ARG A 321 -19.31 34.66 -13.64
CA ARG A 321 -18.36 34.03 -14.54
C ARG A 321 -18.60 34.68 -15.90
N GLY A 322 -17.89 35.77 -16.17
CA GLY A 322 -17.74 36.31 -17.50
C GLY A 322 -17.25 35.13 -18.30
N VAL A 323 -18.12 34.66 -19.19
CA VAL A 323 -17.85 33.62 -20.16
C VAL A 323 -16.49 33.94 -20.73
N ARG A 324 -15.44 33.26 -20.26
CA ARG A 324 -14.17 33.24 -20.97
C ARG A 324 -14.53 32.47 -22.22
N ALA A 325 -14.94 33.22 -23.24
CA ALA A 325 -15.02 32.73 -24.59
C ALA A 325 -13.70 31.99 -24.80
N VAL A 326 -13.81 30.68 -25.03
CA VAL A 326 -12.74 29.89 -25.60
C VAL A 326 -12.59 30.44 -27.02
N VAL A 327 -11.95 31.62 -27.13
CA VAL A 327 -11.56 32.17 -28.42
C VAL A 327 -10.44 31.26 -28.87
N GLY A 328 -10.76 30.47 -29.88
CA GLY A 328 -9.92 29.41 -30.40
C GLY A 328 -8.54 29.89 -30.80
N GLY A 329 -7.59 28.98 -30.64
CA GLY A 329 -6.55 28.74 -31.65
C GLY A 329 -5.72 29.93 -32.10
N ALA A 330 -4.78 30.37 -31.26
CA ALA A 330 -3.47 30.79 -31.75
C ALA A 330 -2.45 30.62 -30.63
N LEU A 331 -1.55 29.66 -30.80
CA LEU A 331 -0.28 29.60 -30.08
C LEU A 331 0.49 30.89 -30.39
N MET A 332 0.33 31.92 -29.56
CA MET A 332 1.27 33.03 -29.50
C MET A 332 2.61 32.45 -29.03
N PRO A 333 3.68 32.52 -29.84
CA PRO A 333 5.00 32.11 -29.39
C PRO A 333 5.38 33.03 -28.23
N ARG A 334 5.70 32.39 -27.09
CA ARG A 334 6.28 33.06 -25.92
C ARG A 334 7.48 33.86 -26.41
N SER A 335 7.38 35.18 -26.42
CA SER A 335 8.50 36.06 -26.69
C SER A 335 9.60 35.69 -25.71
N ARG A 336 10.75 35.29 -26.26
CA ARG A 336 11.99 35.16 -25.50
C ARG A 336 12.26 36.53 -24.89
N ASP A 337 12.12 36.64 -23.58
CA ASP A 337 12.78 37.69 -22.82
C ASP A 337 14.28 37.44 -22.96
N ILE A 338 14.87 38.24 -23.84
CA ILE A 338 16.30 38.41 -23.99
C ILE A 338 16.78 38.99 -22.65
N ARG A 339 17.53 38.19 -21.88
CA ARG A 339 18.38 38.75 -20.82
C ARG A 339 19.50 39.54 -21.51
N PRO A 340 19.67 40.84 -21.25
CA PRO A 340 20.87 41.53 -21.66
C PRO A 340 22.07 40.94 -20.94
N ASP A 341 23.16 40.77 -21.69
CA ASP A 341 24.49 40.41 -21.21
C ASP A 341 24.88 41.27 -20.02
N GLU A 342 25.23 40.59 -18.93
CA GLU A 342 25.97 41.18 -17.82
C GLU A 342 27.44 40.79 -18.03
N THR A 343 28.07 41.47 -18.99
CA THR A 343 29.51 41.71 -18.99
C THR A 343 29.76 42.87 -18.04
N ASP A 344 30.41 42.62 -16.90
CA ASP A 344 31.47 43.46 -16.33
C ASP A 344 32.01 42.86 -15.01
N ALA A 345 33.35 42.88 -14.91
CA ALA A 345 34.25 42.46 -13.81
C ALA A 345 34.74 41.00 -13.77
#